data_AF-A0A7K0K132-F1
#
_entry.id   AF-A0A7K0K132-F1
#
_cell.length_a   1.000
_cell.length_b   1.000
_cell.length_c   1.000
_cell.angle_alpha   90.00
_cell.angle_beta   90.00
_cell.angle_gamma   90.00
#
_symmetry.space_group_name_H-M   'P 1'
#
loop_
_entity.id
_entity.type
_entity.pdbx_description
1 polymer ?
#
loop_
_entity_poly.entity_id
_entity_poly.type
_entity_poly.pdbx_seq_one_letter_code
_entity_poly.pdbx_strand_id
1 'polypeptide(L)'
;MRKSFLTLGAAIAALSLVAPATAMAADADRYAGPNRFETAIAVASAFGTADVVYLARGDQQVDAVSGGRLQTGPVLLVNEDAAVQALVKSKIADLKATKVVVLGGEGAVSEAAAKAVAGDATVSRLAGANRFGTAVAISKSLHPSDGDGTEVYLANGLTLVDALVGGQIKGKAPILLTNGSGALPKETADEIKRLAPAKVTALGGEGAVLPSELTEAAKLGKTPTANAETKARADLVKASREAHMAVEGWYTVSGKTLDEFLASKAATLAPLAPLAASADQTAKDDYAKAKAALALTFPKVLPTDVKTDEDTEAIFGVDGAAAVGTAKAATNAATDKTDAKTYKGLQAIDKAIQADTGATNTAKGQSADALIAANKAITDADAAVAAGPTKEQIAKYETGAAENRIAGNNRFETAAAIAAVAYPNGTGAAMVYAANGSAFADASVAGYLDNKAELAGPVVLVALDTIPATTDAYVKAAKAGNSALAGKFKALGGNGVIADSVVTGMLDLLK
;
A
#
# COMPACT_ATOMS: atom_id res chain seq x y z
N MET A 1 38.93 31.26 91.87
CA MET A 1 39.36 31.64 90.50
C MET A 1 39.53 30.34 89.71
N ARG A 2 38.63 30.03 88.75
CA ARG A 2 38.89 30.02 87.28
C ARG A 2 40.14 29.18 86.93
N LYS A 3 40.11 28.07 86.19
CA LYS A 3 39.24 27.60 85.09
C LYS A 3 39.29 26.06 84.98
N SER A 4 38.17 25.47 84.56
CA SER A 4 37.99 24.11 84.06
C SER A 4 38.83 23.81 82.82
N PHE A 5 39.11 22.53 82.52
CA PHE A 5 38.60 21.82 81.33
C PHE A 5 38.96 20.31 81.42
N LEU A 6 37.90 19.48 81.39
CA LEU A 6 37.92 18.05 81.06
C LEU A 6 38.02 17.91 79.53
N THR A 7 38.81 16.98 79.03
CA THR A 7 38.70 16.45 77.66
C THR A 7 38.56 14.94 77.72
N LEU A 8 37.33 14.49 77.47
CA LEU A 8 36.92 13.11 77.28
C LEU A 8 37.11 12.73 75.80
N GLY A 9 37.49 11.48 75.53
CA GLY A 9 37.75 10.96 74.19
C GLY A 9 36.53 10.89 73.28
N ALA A 10 36.79 10.87 71.97
CA ALA A 10 35.82 10.55 70.94
C ALA A 10 36.37 9.45 70.04
N ALA A 11 35.69 8.29 70.05
CA ALA A 11 35.83 7.25 69.04
C ALA A 11 35.25 7.77 67.71
N ILE A 12 36.03 7.66 66.64
CA ILE A 12 35.59 8.00 65.29
C ILE A 12 34.81 6.81 64.73
N ALA A 13 33.47 6.90 64.77
CA ALA A 13 32.61 6.04 63.96
C ALA A 13 32.57 6.62 62.54
N ALA A 14 33.13 5.90 61.57
CA ALA A 14 33.00 6.22 60.15
C ALA A 14 31.56 5.94 59.70
N LEU A 15 30.70 6.95 59.79
CA LEU A 15 29.37 6.92 59.21
C LEU A 15 29.52 7.17 57.69
N SER A 16 29.54 6.11 56.89
CA SER A 16 29.42 6.22 55.45
C SER A 16 28.02 6.75 55.12
N LEU A 17 27.89 8.05 54.88
CA LEU A 17 26.72 8.63 54.24
C LEU A 17 26.63 8.03 52.83
N VAL A 18 25.79 7.01 52.66
CA VAL A 18 25.17 6.73 51.37
C VAL A 18 24.23 7.91 51.14
N ALA A 19 24.64 8.84 50.28
CA ALA A 19 23.73 9.85 49.79
C ALA A 19 22.56 9.12 49.10
N PRO A 20 21.29 9.37 49.47
CA PRO A 20 20.18 8.86 48.70
C PRO A 20 20.36 9.39 47.27
N ALA A 21 20.26 8.48 46.28
CA ALA A 21 20.14 8.86 44.88
C ALA A 21 19.10 9.97 44.81
N THR A 22 19.52 11.16 44.39
CA THR A 22 18.61 12.27 44.17
C THR A 22 17.54 11.77 43.22
N ALA A 23 16.31 11.66 43.72
CA ALA A 23 15.15 11.54 42.87
C ALA A 23 15.17 12.77 41.97
N MET A 24 15.64 12.59 40.72
CA MET A 24 15.51 13.59 39.67
C MET A 24 14.02 13.90 39.62
N ALA A 25 13.65 15.15 39.95
CA ALA A 25 12.28 15.59 39.77
C ALA A 25 11.88 15.25 38.34
N ALA A 26 10.76 14.54 38.17
CA ALA A 26 10.23 14.26 36.85
C ALA A 26 9.96 15.62 36.19
N ASP A 27 10.75 15.95 35.16
CA ASP A 27 10.49 17.13 34.35
C ASP A 27 9.14 16.91 33.65
N ALA A 28 8.18 17.76 33.99
CA ALA A 28 6.79 17.63 33.54
C ALA A 28 6.66 17.75 32.02
N ASP A 29 7.69 18.18 31.30
CA ASP A 29 7.68 18.36 29.85
C ASP A 29 8.66 17.42 29.12
N ARG A 30 9.27 16.45 29.82
CA ARG A 30 10.23 15.50 29.23
C ARG A 30 9.99 14.05 29.61
N TYR A 31 10.40 13.17 28.70
CA TYR A 31 10.79 11.81 29.02
C TYR A 31 12.30 11.70 28.80
N ALA A 32 13.06 11.70 29.89
CA ALA A 32 14.51 11.81 29.84
C ALA A 32 15.17 11.10 31.01
N GLY A 33 16.37 10.59 30.76
CA GLY A 33 17.31 10.15 31.79
C GLY A 33 18.73 10.65 31.48
N PRO A 34 19.71 10.31 32.35
CA PRO A 34 21.11 10.68 32.13
C PRO A 34 21.72 10.08 30.86
N ASN A 35 21.11 9.03 30.30
CA ASN A 35 21.50 8.44 29.04
C ASN A 35 20.29 7.78 28.34
N ARG A 36 20.50 7.23 27.14
CA ARG A 36 19.48 6.61 26.29
C ARG A 36 18.71 5.44 26.93
N PHE A 37 19.33 4.68 27.83
CA PHE A 37 18.70 3.55 28.51
C PHE A 37 17.65 4.07 29.49
N GLU A 38 18.03 5.03 30.33
CA GLU A 38 17.10 5.69 31.25
C GLU A 38 16.04 6.54 30.51
N THR A 39 16.36 7.15 29.36
CA THR A 39 15.34 7.79 28.51
C THR A 39 14.32 6.76 28.02
N ALA A 40 14.76 5.59 27.56
CA ALA A 40 13.85 4.50 27.17
C ALA A 40 12.98 4.03 28.36
N ILE A 41 13.56 3.93 29.55
CA ILE A 41 12.83 3.62 30.80
C ILE A 41 11.80 4.71 31.14
N ALA A 42 12.13 5.98 30.96
CA ALA A 42 11.21 7.09 31.18
C ALA A 42 10.02 7.04 30.21
N VAL A 43 10.28 6.79 28.92
CA VAL A 43 9.23 6.59 27.90
C VAL A 43 8.36 5.38 28.26
N ALA A 44 8.97 4.25 28.57
CA ALA A 44 8.25 3.04 28.98
C ALA A 44 7.43 3.27 30.26
N SER A 45 7.84 4.17 31.15
CA SER A 45 7.08 4.48 32.37
C SER A 45 5.75 5.15 32.10
N ALA A 46 5.60 5.88 31.01
CA ALA A 46 4.33 6.47 30.61
C ALA A 46 3.27 5.40 30.22
N PHE A 47 3.70 4.16 29.93
CA PHE A 47 2.78 3.05 29.65
C PHE A 47 2.05 2.57 30.89
N GLY A 48 2.59 2.78 32.09
CA GLY A 48 2.05 2.20 33.32
C GLY A 48 2.31 0.70 33.37
N THR A 49 1.48 -0.09 32.70
CA THR A 49 1.64 -1.54 32.54
C THR A 49 1.67 -1.94 31.06
N ALA A 50 2.38 -3.02 30.73
CA ALA A 50 2.41 -3.59 29.39
C ALA A 50 2.70 -5.09 29.46
N ASP A 51 1.88 -5.92 28.80
CA ASP A 51 2.07 -7.38 28.80
C ASP A 51 3.34 -7.80 28.03
N VAL A 52 3.69 -7.04 27.00
CA VAL A 52 4.85 -7.26 26.13
C VAL A 52 5.83 -6.10 26.26
N VAL A 53 7.12 -6.41 26.35
CA VAL A 53 8.21 -5.45 26.22
C VAL A 53 9.13 -5.89 25.09
N TYR A 54 9.46 -4.95 24.20
CA TYR A 54 10.49 -5.16 23.19
C TYR A 54 11.86 -4.79 23.77
N LEU A 55 12.87 -5.61 23.51
CA LEU A 55 14.22 -5.40 24.01
C LEU A 55 15.20 -5.28 22.85
N ALA A 56 15.92 -4.17 22.77
CA ALA A 56 16.89 -3.91 21.71
C ALA A 56 18.21 -3.39 22.28
N ARG A 57 19.29 -3.48 21.49
CA ARG A 57 20.59 -2.91 21.87
C ARG A 57 20.56 -1.38 21.85
N GLY A 58 21.26 -0.73 22.79
CA GLY A 58 21.24 0.73 22.91
C GLY A 58 22.26 1.51 22.08
N ASP A 59 23.25 0.84 21.49
CA ASP A 59 24.37 1.46 20.76
C ASP A 59 24.21 1.45 19.23
N GLN A 60 23.41 0.54 18.67
CA GLN A 60 23.06 0.46 17.24
C GLN A 60 21.56 0.20 17.09
N GLN A 61 20.77 1.25 16.87
CA GLN A 61 19.32 1.19 17.05
C GLN A 61 18.53 0.69 15.83
N VAL A 62 19.20 0.10 14.82
CA VAL A 62 18.56 -0.36 13.58
C VAL A 62 17.42 -1.34 13.83
N ASP A 63 17.64 -2.31 14.72
CA ASP A 63 16.64 -3.33 15.05
C ASP A 63 15.46 -2.71 15.81
N ALA A 64 15.72 -1.71 16.66
CA ALA A 64 14.68 -0.96 17.38
C ALA A 64 13.82 -0.13 16.41
N VAL A 65 14.44 0.53 15.42
CA VAL A 65 13.74 1.32 14.39
C VAL A 65 12.87 0.43 13.50
N SER A 66 13.43 -0.69 13.00
CA SER A 66 12.65 -1.67 12.23
C SER A 66 11.49 -2.26 13.06
N GLY A 67 11.70 -2.43 14.37
CA GLY A 67 10.68 -2.89 15.31
C GLY A 67 9.61 -1.85 15.66
N GLY A 68 9.79 -0.58 15.30
CA GLY A 68 8.85 0.51 15.65
C GLY A 68 7.44 0.34 15.08
N ARG A 69 7.19 -0.66 14.24
CA ARG A 69 5.87 -1.04 13.70
C ARG A 69 5.14 -2.08 14.56
N LEU A 70 5.82 -2.65 15.56
CA LEU A 70 5.27 -3.60 16.51
C LEU A 70 4.31 -2.89 17.48
N GLN A 71 3.14 -3.49 17.74
CA GLN A 71 1.98 -2.75 18.25
C GLN A 71 1.64 -2.95 19.74
N THR A 72 2.37 -3.80 20.48
CA THR A 72 1.85 -4.35 21.75
C THR A 72 2.60 -3.91 23.02
N GLY A 73 3.52 -2.96 22.93
CA GLY A 73 4.21 -2.47 24.13
C GLY A 73 5.43 -1.58 23.88
N PRO A 74 6.06 -1.06 24.93
CA PRO A 74 7.22 -0.19 24.80
C PRO A 74 8.48 -0.98 24.40
N VAL A 75 9.46 -0.25 23.88
CA VAL A 75 10.83 -0.76 23.75
C VAL A 75 11.70 -0.30 24.91
N LEU A 76 12.52 -1.20 25.43
CA LEU A 76 13.61 -0.90 26.34
C LEU A 76 14.95 -1.17 25.63
N LEU A 77 15.93 -0.32 25.92
CA LEU A 77 17.28 -0.48 25.43
C LEU A 77 18.13 -1.18 26.49
N VAL A 78 19.05 -2.04 26.06
CA VAL A 78 19.96 -2.79 26.94
C VAL A 78 21.36 -2.87 26.34
N ASN A 79 22.35 -3.19 27.17
CA ASN A 79 23.70 -3.56 26.79
C ASN A 79 24.24 -4.59 27.80
N GLU A 80 25.54 -4.91 27.71
CA GLU A 80 26.19 -5.87 28.61
C GLU A 80 26.54 -5.28 30.00
N ASP A 81 26.20 -4.01 30.27
CA ASP A 81 26.46 -3.39 31.57
C ASP A 81 25.45 -3.85 32.62
N ALA A 82 25.94 -4.37 33.74
CA ALA A 82 25.09 -4.95 34.79
C ALA A 82 24.19 -3.92 35.49
N ALA A 83 24.61 -2.65 35.60
CA ALA A 83 23.79 -1.60 36.19
C ALA A 83 22.63 -1.23 35.27
N VAL A 84 22.89 -1.12 33.96
CA VAL A 84 21.84 -0.94 32.94
C VAL A 84 20.87 -2.12 32.96
N GLN A 85 21.37 -3.36 32.98
CA GLN A 85 20.52 -4.55 33.06
C GLN A 85 19.65 -4.57 34.32
N ALA A 86 20.16 -4.14 35.47
CA ALA A 86 19.38 -4.04 36.70
C ALA A 86 18.23 -3.02 36.57
N LEU A 87 18.48 -1.87 35.95
CA LEU A 87 17.44 -0.86 35.69
C LEU A 87 16.37 -1.37 34.73
N VAL A 88 16.78 -2.01 33.63
CA VAL A 88 15.86 -2.60 32.64
C VAL A 88 15.03 -3.72 33.28
N LYS A 89 15.65 -4.59 34.10
CA LYS A 89 14.96 -5.66 34.83
C LYS A 89 13.89 -5.10 35.76
N SER A 90 14.26 -4.09 36.57
CA SER A 90 13.30 -3.40 37.44
C SER A 90 12.14 -2.85 36.62
N LYS A 91 12.44 -2.25 35.47
CA LYS A 91 11.40 -1.65 34.64
C LYS A 91 10.44 -2.68 34.03
N ILE A 92 10.96 -3.83 33.58
CA ILE A 92 10.15 -4.95 33.09
C ILE A 92 9.19 -5.45 34.18
N ALA A 93 9.67 -5.57 35.43
CA ALA A 93 8.84 -5.95 36.57
C ALA A 93 7.77 -4.88 36.90
N ASP A 94 8.12 -3.60 36.89
CA ASP A 94 7.18 -2.49 37.12
C ASP A 94 6.07 -2.43 36.08
N LEU A 95 6.40 -2.73 34.82
CA LEU A 95 5.45 -2.84 33.72
C LEU A 95 4.53 -4.07 33.84
N LYS A 96 4.87 -5.02 34.72
CA LYS A 96 4.21 -6.32 34.86
C LYS A 96 4.23 -7.14 33.56
N ALA A 97 5.31 -7.00 32.78
CA ALA A 97 5.43 -7.69 31.51
C ALA A 97 5.57 -9.20 31.71
N THR A 98 4.79 -9.96 30.96
CA THR A 98 4.82 -11.44 30.96
C THR A 98 5.62 -12.00 29.79
N LYS A 99 5.94 -11.15 28.80
CA LYS A 99 6.71 -11.50 27.61
C LYS A 99 7.73 -10.42 27.27
N VAL A 100 8.97 -10.85 27.05
CA VAL A 100 10.05 -10.05 26.48
C VAL A 100 10.33 -10.55 25.06
N VAL A 101 10.31 -9.64 24.09
CA VAL A 101 10.61 -9.91 22.68
C VAL A 101 11.91 -9.21 22.33
N VAL A 102 12.98 -9.97 22.18
CA VAL A 102 14.30 -9.44 21.80
C VAL A 102 14.34 -9.17 20.31
N LEU A 103 14.81 -7.97 19.94
CA LEU A 103 15.00 -7.54 18.56
C LEU A 103 16.50 -7.61 18.22
N GLY A 104 16.84 -8.41 17.22
CA GLY A 104 18.22 -8.65 16.80
C GLY A 104 18.80 -9.96 17.31
N GLY A 105 19.90 -10.40 16.69
CA GLY A 105 20.61 -11.64 17.03
C GLY A 105 21.38 -11.57 18.35
N GLU A 106 22.06 -12.65 18.73
CA GLU A 106 22.84 -12.71 19.98
C GLU A 106 24.02 -11.72 20.03
N GLY A 107 24.59 -11.34 18.88
CA GLY A 107 25.59 -10.28 18.81
C GLY A 107 25.02 -8.85 19.00
N ALA A 108 23.70 -8.70 18.99
CA ALA A 108 23.01 -7.46 19.34
C ALA A 108 22.63 -7.44 20.82
N VAL A 109 21.93 -8.47 21.27
CA VAL A 109 21.58 -8.69 22.68
C VAL A 109 21.87 -10.15 22.99
N SER A 110 22.89 -10.41 23.81
CA SER A 110 23.27 -11.77 24.17
C SER A 110 22.13 -12.52 24.88
N GLU A 111 22.15 -13.85 24.84
CA GLU A 111 21.21 -14.63 25.63
C GLU A 111 21.32 -14.32 27.14
N ALA A 112 22.55 -14.10 27.61
CA ALA A 112 22.82 -13.78 29.01
C ALA A 112 22.16 -12.45 29.41
N ALA A 113 22.35 -11.40 28.63
CA ALA A 113 21.71 -10.11 28.87
C ALA A 113 20.18 -10.20 28.81
N ALA A 114 19.63 -10.91 27.81
CA ALA A 114 18.18 -11.09 27.68
C ALA A 114 17.58 -11.84 28.90
N LYS A 115 18.22 -12.93 29.35
CA LYS A 115 17.81 -13.68 30.54
C LYS A 115 17.99 -12.87 31.83
N ALA A 116 19.05 -12.07 31.93
CA ALA A 116 19.33 -11.23 33.10
C ALA A 116 18.21 -10.21 33.34
N VAL A 117 17.65 -9.63 32.27
CA VAL A 117 16.61 -8.60 32.39
C VAL A 117 15.18 -9.13 32.40
N ALA A 118 14.93 -10.31 31.83
CA ALA A 118 13.56 -10.81 31.65
C ALA A 118 12.84 -11.16 32.97
N GLY A 119 13.57 -11.50 34.04
CA GLY A 119 12.95 -11.96 35.28
C GLY A 119 12.11 -13.22 35.03
N ASP A 120 10.83 -13.19 35.41
CA ASP A 120 9.88 -14.29 35.21
C ASP A 120 9.18 -14.25 33.84
N ALA A 121 9.43 -13.22 33.03
CA ALA A 121 8.81 -13.08 31.71
C ALA A 121 9.35 -14.12 30.73
N THR A 122 8.48 -14.60 29.84
CA THR A 122 8.89 -15.48 28.74
C THR A 122 9.73 -14.71 27.73
N VAL A 123 10.86 -15.27 27.30
CA VAL A 123 11.75 -14.64 26.32
C VAL A 123 11.53 -15.25 24.94
N SER A 124 11.32 -14.39 23.95
CA SER A 124 11.30 -14.74 22.52
C SER A 124 12.19 -13.79 21.75
N ARG A 125 12.58 -14.15 20.52
CA ARG A 125 13.53 -13.37 19.72
C ARG A 125 13.07 -13.26 18.27
N LEU A 126 13.16 -12.05 17.72
CA LEU A 126 13.00 -11.75 16.30
C LEU A 126 14.37 -11.35 15.76
N ALA A 127 15.00 -12.23 15.00
CA ALA A 127 16.36 -12.03 14.52
C ALA A 127 16.61 -12.72 13.17
N GLY A 128 17.50 -12.13 12.38
CA GLY A 128 18.14 -12.79 11.25
C GLY A 128 19.67 -12.75 11.37
N ALA A 129 20.37 -13.24 10.34
CA ALA A 129 21.84 -13.26 10.32
C ALA A 129 22.47 -11.85 10.30
N ASN A 130 21.69 -10.84 9.92
CA ASN A 130 22.10 -9.43 9.83
C ASN A 130 20.87 -8.54 10.03
N ARG A 131 21.05 -7.21 10.00
CA ARG A 131 19.98 -6.21 10.16
C ARG A 131 18.82 -6.37 9.16
N PHE A 132 19.12 -6.76 7.91
CA PHE A 132 18.11 -6.99 6.87
C PHE A 132 17.26 -8.22 7.23
N GLY A 133 17.91 -9.31 7.63
CA GLY A 133 17.22 -10.52 8.12
C GLY A 133 16.41 -10.27 9.41
N THR A 134 16.87 -9.42 10.33
CA THR A 134 16.09 -9.02 11.51
C THR A 134 14.83 -8.24 11.12
N ALA A 135 14.92 -7.30 10.18
CA ALA A 135 13.75 -6.60 9.65
C ALA A 135 12.74 -7.57 9.00
N VAL A 136 13.22 -8.61 8.30
CA VAL A 136 12.38 -9.70 7.77
C VAL A 136 11.72 -10.51 8.89
N ALA A 137 12.44 -10.84 9.96
CA ALA A 137 11.87 -11.56 11.10
C ALA A 137 10.76 -10.75 11.80
N ILE A 138 10.94 -9.44 11.92
CA ILE A 138 9.92 -8.51 12.43
C ILE A 138 8.72 -8.47 11.48
N SER A 139 8.95 -8.36 10.16
CA SER A 139 7.92 -8.40 9.14
C SER A 139 7.05 -9.65 9.22
N LYS A 140 7.65 -10.83 9.35
CA LYS A 140 6.93 -12.11 9.52
C LYS A 140 6.14 -12.19 10.82
N SER A 141 6.56 -11.49 11.88
CA SER A 141 5.77 -11.38 13.10
C SER A 141 4.54 -10.49 12.94
N LEU A 142 4.59 -9.48 12.05
CA LEU A 142 3.47 -8.59 11.75
C LEU A 142 2.50 -9.21 10.72
N HIS A 143 3.05 -9.95 9.77
CA HIS A 143 2.39 -10.56 8.60
C HIS A 143 2.78 -12.04 8.49
N PRO A 144 2.17 -12.94 9.28
CA PRO A 144 2.57 -14.34 9.37
C PRO A 144 2.22 -15.16 8.12
N SER A 145 1.31 -14.67 7.28
CA SER A 145 0.85 -15.35 6.07
C SER A 145 1.49 -14.74 4.82
N ASP A 146 1.61 -15.54 3.76
CA ASP A 146 2.06 -15.06 2.45
C ASP A 146 0.96 -14.23 1.78
N GLY A 147 1.34 -13.14 1.11
CA GLY A 147 0.41 -12.21 0.48
C GLY A 147 -0.42 -11.33 1.43
N ASP A 148 -0.06 -11.26 2.72
CA ASP A 148 -0.76 -10.46 3.74
C ASP A 148 -0.31 -8.98 3.77
N GLY A 149 0.74 -8.64 3.02
CA GLY A 149 1.24 -7.27 2.94
C GLY A 149 0.41 -6.42 1.99
N THR A 150 -0.09 -5.28 2.45
CA THR A 150 -0.72 -4.26 1.57
C THR A 150 0.26 -3.17 1.16
N GLU A 151 1.16 -2.80 2.07
CA GLU A 151 2.21 -1.80 1.86
C GLU A 151 3.49 -2.21 2.59
N VAL A 152 4.64 -1.84 2.02
CA VAL A 152 5.97 -1.98 2.65
C VAL A 152 6.67 -0.63 2.66
N TYR A 153 7.31 -0.30 3.78
CA TYR A 153 8.20 0.85 3.87
C TYR A 153 9.65 0.42 3.68
N LEU A 154 10.40 1.15 2.86
CA LEU A 154 11.83 0.96 2.66
C LEU A 154 12.62 2.06 3.36
N ALA A 155 13.67 1.67 4.06
CA ALA A 155 14.60 2.58 4.73
C ALA A 155 16.04 2.13 4.52
N ASN A 156 16.99 3.07 4.47
CA ASN A 156 18.40 2.72 4.42
C ASN A 156 18.86 2.17 5.78
N GLY A 157 19.22 0.88 5.82
CA GLY A 157 19.66 0.20 7.03
C GLY A 157 21.05 0.61 7.52
N LEU A 158 21.82 1.39 6.76
CA LEU A 158 23.17 1.83 7.11
C LEU A 158 23.21 3.26 7.67
N THR A 159 22.36 4.16 7.16
CA THR A 159 22.33 5.57 7.60
C THR A 159 21.13 5.90 8.50
N LEU A 160 19.98 5.25 8.34
CA LEU A 160 18.76 5.25 9.19
C LEU A 160 18.13 6.58 9.58
N VAL A 161 18.77 7.72 9.31
CA VAL A 161 18.39 9.05 9.79
C VAL A 161 16.93 9.37 9.46
N ASP A 162 16.50 9.09 8.23
CA ASP A 162 15.18 9.45 7.72
C ASP A 162 14.06 8.51 8.22
N ALA A 163 14.40 7.32 8.72
CA ALA A 163 13.44 6.30 9.15
C ALA A 163 13.22 6.25 10.67
N LEU A 164 13.97 7.03 11.46
CA LEU A 164 13.89 7.03 12.92
C LEU A 164 12.48 7.24 13.46
N VAL A 165 11.71 8.10 12.81
CA VAL A 165 10.31 8.39 13.17
C VAL A 165 9.29 7.58 12.37
N GLY A 166 9.75 6.67 11.50
CA GLY A 166 8.90 5.85 10.64
C GLY A 166 8.00 4.88 11.39
N GLY A 167 8.35 4.54 12.65
CA GLY A 167 7.51 3.67 13.51
C GLY A 167 6.10 4.23 13.73
N GLN A 168 5.95 5.54 13.67
CA GLN A 168 4.72 6.28 13.98
C GLN A 168 3.64 6.23 12.89
N ILE A 169 4.00 5.77 11.70
CA ILE A 169 3.04 5.62 10.59
C ILE A 169 1.91 4.68 11.05
N LYS A 170 0.66 4.85 10.60
CA LYS A 170 -0.44 3.98 11.08
C LYS A 170 -0.43 2.61 10.38
N GLY A 171 -1.09 1.63 10.99
CA GLY A 171 -1.21 0.26 10.43
C GLY A 171 -0.03 -0.67 10.76
N LYS A 172 0.06 -1.80 10.03
CA LYS A 172 1.02 -2.90 10.27
C LYS A 172 2.08 -3.05 9.17
N ALA A 173 2.11 -2.17 8.18
CA ALA A 173 3.08 -2.23 7.09
C ALA A 173 4.53 -2.21 7.65
N PRO A 174 5.36 -3.23 7.35
CA PRO A 174 6.68 -3.37 7.94
C PRO A 174 7.67 -2.36 7.35
N ILE A 175 8.73 -2.04 8.12
CA ILE A 175 9.90 -1.31 7.63
C ILE A 175 10.96 -2.34 7.26
N LEU A 176 11.20 -2.52 5.96
CA LEU A 176 12.30 -3.32 5.43
C LEU A 176 13.49 -2.43 5.08
N LEU A 177 14.68 -3.03 5.08
CA LEU A 177 15.93 -2.29 4.99
C LEU A 177 16.60 -2.47 3.63
N THR A 178 17.05 -1.36 3.03
CA THR A 178 17.97 -1.34 1.89
C THR A 178 19.39 -1.04 2.36
N ASN A 179 20.39 -1.23 1.50
CA ASN A 179 21.79 -0.96 1.83
C ASN A 179 22.38 0.24 1.07
N GLY A 180 21.59 0.93 0.24
CA GLY A 180 22.06 2.06 -0.57
C GLY A 180 23.04 1.66 -1.67
N SER A 181 23.06 0.37 -2.07
CA SER A 181 23.95 -0.13 -3.13
C SER A 181 23.37 0.02 -4.52
N GLY A 182 22.06 0.29 -4.61
CA GLY A 182 21.31 0.38 -5.86
C GLY A 182 20.58 -0.91 -6.23
N ALA A 183 20.80 -1.98 -5.47
CA ALA A 183 20.04 -3.23 -5.53
C ALA A 183 19.56 -3.63 -4.12
N LEU A 184 18.44 -4.33 -4.04
CA LEU A 184 17.91 -4.80 -2.76
C LEU A 184 18.79 -5.90 -2.16
N PRO A 185 19.04 -5.88 -0.84
CA PRO A 185 19.51 -7.06 -0.13
C PRO A 185 18.59 -8.25 -0.39
N LYS A 186 19.17 -9.44 -0.54
CA LYS A 186 18.42 -10.66 -0.90
C LYS A 186 17.27 -10.94 0.06
N GLU A 187 17.51 -10.78 1.36
CA GLU A 187 16.51 -10.98 2.41
C GLU A 187 15.32 -10.03 2.23
N THR A 188 15.59 -8.77 1.93
CA THR A 188 14.56 -7.76 1.68
C THR A 188 13.77 -8.07 0.42
N ALA A 189 14.43 -8.43 -0.68
CA ALA A 189 13.78 -8.81 -1.93
C ALA A 189 12.86 -10.03 -1.76
N ASP A 190 13.33 -11.06 -1.07
CA ASP A 190 12.54 -12.27 -0.83
C ASP A 190 11.32 -11.99 0.07
N GLU A 191 11.46 -11.14 1.08
CA GLU A 191 10.34 -10.78 1.94
C GLU A 191 9.30 -9.92 1.21
N ILE A 192 9.71 -9.01 0.32
CA ILE A 192 8.76 -8.24 -0.50
C ILE A 192 7.97 -9.17 -1.42
N LYS A 193 8.62 -10.16 -2.04
CA LYS A 193 7.92 -11.19 -2.85
C LYS A 193 6.91 -11.98 -2.00
N ARG A 194 7.29 -12.34 -0.76
CA ARG A 194 6.44 -13.09 0.16
C ARG A 194 5.22 -12.27 0.60
N LEU A 195 5.43 -11.02 0.96
CA LEU A 195 4.37 -10.09 1.36
C LEU A 195 3.46 -9.72 0.18
N ALA A 196 4.01 -9.69 -1.04
CA ALA A 196 3.34 -9.31 -2.27
C ALA A 196 2.56 -7.98 -2.16
N PRO A 197 3.19 -6.89 -1.67
CA PRO A 197 2.48 -5.65 -1.36
C PRO A 197 1.90 -4.97 -2.59
N ALA A 198 0.78 -4.28 -2.41
CA ALA A 198 0.17 -3.44 -3.44
C ALA A 198 0.91 -2.10 -3.63
N LYS A 199 1.67 -1.68 -2.63
CA LYS A 199 2.39 -0.40 -2.58
C LYS A 199 3.74 -0.55 -1.88
N VAL A 200 4.75 0.14 -2.39
CA VAL A 200 6.06 0.26 -1.74
C VAL A 200 6.38 1.75 -1.56
N THR A 201 6.70 2.15 -0.32
CA THR A 201 7.00 3.53 0.01
C THR A 201 8.44 3.68 0.53
N ALA A 202 9.26 4.49 -0.12
CA ALA A 202 10.56 4.88 0.41
C ALA A 202 10.43 5.93 1.53
N LEU A 203 11.15 5.73 2.64
CA LEU A 203 11.31 6.70 3.73
C LEU A 203 12.67 7.39 3.58
N GLY A 204 12.65 8.66 3.21
CA GLY A 204 13.84 9.46 2.92
C GLY A 204 14.04 9.78 1.44
N GLY A 205 14.95 10.70 1.19
CA GLY A 205 15.27 11.16 -0.17
C GLY A 205 15.95 10.09 -1.03
N GLU A 206 16.20 10.40 -2.29
CA GLU A 206 16.83 9.46 -3.25
C GLU A 206 18.24 9.03 -2.81
N GLY A 207 18.97 9.88 -2.08
CA GLY A 207 20.27 9.51 -1.50
C GLY A 207 20.19 8.55 -0.31
N ALA A 208 19.01 8.41 0.31
CA ALA A 208 18.78 7.43 1.38
C ALA A 208 18.31 6.10 0.79
N VAL A 209 17.20 6.13 0.04
CA VAL A 209 16.67 4.96 -0.69
C VAL A 209 16.73 5.27 -2.16
N LEU A 210 17.61 4.58 -2.88
CA LEU A 210 17.88 4.87 -4.29
C LEU A 210 16.65 4.56 -5.15
N PRO A 211 16.38 5.34 -6.21
CA PRO A 211 15.28 5.06 -7.13
C PRO A 211 15.31 3.62 -7.68
N SER A 212 16.50 3.08 -7.97
CA SER A 212 16.65 1.71 -8.44
C SER A 212 16.20 0.65 -7.42
N GLU A 213 16.45 0.88 -6.12
CA GLU A 213 15.99 -0.02 -5.04
C GLU A 213 14.47 0.03 -4.88
N LEU A 214 13.88 1.24 -4.96
CA LEU A 214 12.42 1.43 -4.89
C LEU A 214 11.72 0.77 -6.08
N THR A 215 12.24 0.98 -7.30
CA THR A 215 11.69 0.35 -8.51
C THR A 215 11.90 -1.17 -8.53
N GLU A 216 13.03 -1.68 -8.02
CA GLU A 216 13.21 -3.12 -7.83
C GLU A 216 12.16 -3.67 -6.88
N ALA A 217 11.95 -3.05 -5.72
CA ALA A 217 10.96 -3.47 -4.74
C ALA A 217 9.54 -3.45 -5.31
N ALA A 218 9.18 -2.40 -6.06
CA ALA A 218 7.89 -2.30 -6.72
C ALA A 218 7.66 -3.46 -7.67
N LYS A 219 8.64 -3.82 -8.52
CA LYS A 219 8.55 -4.98 -9.43
C LYS A 219 8.34 -6.31 -8.71
N LEU A 220 8.74 -6.42 -7.44
CA LEU A 220 8.56 -7.62 -6.63
C LEU A 220 7.21 -7.68 -5.90
N GLY A 221 6.52 -6.55 -5.77
CA GLY A 221 5.14 -6.49 -5.28
C GLY A 221 4.11 -6.72 -6.39
N LYS A 222 2.82 -6.58 -6.05
CA LYS A 222 1.69 -6.78 -6.98
C LYS A 222 0.95 -5.47 -7.20
N THR A 223 0.25 -5.34 -8.32
CA THR A 223 -0.74 -4.27 -8.52
C THR A 223 -2.08 -4.67 -7.88
N PRO A 224 -2.92 -3.71 -7.43
CA PRO A 224 -4.30 -4.03 -7.04
C PRO A 224 -5.02 -4.89 -8.09
N THR A 225 -5.52 -6.04 -7.65
CA THR A 225 -6.08 -7.10 -8.50
C THR A 225 -7.25 -6.61 -9.34
N ALA A 226 -7.99 -5.59 -8.88
CA ALA A 226 -9.11 -5.00 -9.62
C ALA A 226 -8.72 -4.48 -11.03
N ASN A 227 -7.53 -3.89 -11.19
CA ASN A 227 -7.07 -3.41 -12.51
C ASN A 227 -6.62 -4.57 -13.42
N ALA A 228 -6.02 -5.61 -12.83
CA ALA A 228 -5.58 -6.79 -13.56
C ALA A 228 -6.76 -7.70 -13.96
N GLU A 229 -7.75 -7.88 -13.08
CA GLU A 229 -9.01 -8.59 -13.35
C GLU A 229 -9.81 -7.91 -14.45
N THR A 230 -9.88 -6.58 -14.44
CA THR A 230 -10.58 -5.81 -15.48
C THR A 230 -9.93 -6.05 -16.85
N LYS A 231 -8.59 -5.99 -16.93
CA LYS A 231 -7.85 -6.28 -18.17
C LYS A 231 -7.95 -7.74 -18.61
N ALA A 232 -7.85 -8.69 -17.68
CA ALA A 232 -8.01 -10.12 -17.98
C ALA A 232 -9.44 -10.44 -18.47
N ARG A 233 -10.45 -9.80 -17.90
CA ARG A 233 -11.84 -9.91 -18.36
C ARG A 233 -12.02 -9.28 -19.74
N ALA A 234 -11.37 -8.15 -20.03
CA ALA A 234 -11.39 -7.54 -21.37
C ALA A 234 -10.80 -8.46 -22.44
N ASP A 235 -9.73 -9.20 -22.13
CA ASP A 235 -9.14 -10.23 -23.00
C ASP A 235 -10.11 -11.38 -23.30
N LEU A 236 -10.84 -11.88 -22.28
CA LEU A 236 -11.84 -12.93 -22.48
C LEU A 236 -12.99 -12.46 -23.39
N VAL A 237 -13.48 -11.25 -23.16
CA VAL A 237 -14.55 -10.64 -23.99
C VAL A 237 -14.05 -10.40 -25.42
N LYS A 238 -12.77 -10.03 -25.58
CA LYS A 238 -12.13 -9.93 -26.90
C LYS A 238 -12.05 -11.28 -27.59
N ALA A 239 -11.63 -12.34 -26.90
CA ALA A 239 -11.52 -13.68 -27.46
C ALA A 239 -12.89 -14.27 -27.87
N SER A 240 -13.93 -14.07 -27.06
CA SER A 240 -15.32 -14.42 -27.43
C SER A 240 -15.74 -13.67 -28.70
N ARG A 241 -15.54 -12.35 -28.75
CA ARG A 241 -15.84 -11.56 -29.96
C ARG A 241 -15.09 -12.07 -31.19
N GLU A 242 -13.79 -12.36 -31.09
CA GLU A 242 -12.98 -12.90 -32.18
C GLU A 242 -13.46 -14.30 -32.64
N ALA A 243 -13.94 -15.15 -31.73
CA ALA A 243 -14.52 -16.44 -32.06
C ALA A 243 -15.85 -16.29 -32.82
N HIS A 244 -16.72 -15.38 -32.39
CA HIS A 244 -17.96 -15.03 -33.09
C HIS A 244 -17.67 -14.46 -34.50
N MET A 245 -16.58 -13.70 -34.64
CA MET A 245 -16.14 -13.16 -35.93
C MET A 245 -15.75 -14.22 -36.97
N ALA A 246 -15.27 -15.38 -36.52
CA ALA A 246 -14.83 -16.46 -37.40
C ALA A 246 -15.99 -17.21 -38.08
N VAL A 247 -17.20 -17.18 -37.49
CA VAL A 247 -18.38 -17.96 -37.96
C VAL A 247 -19.42 -17.07 -38.62
N GLU A 248 -19.71 -15.90 -38.05
CA GLU A 248 -20.88 -15.11 -38.44
C GLU A 248 -20.66 -14.16 -39.63
N GLY A 249 -19.40 -13.99 -40.07
CA GLY A 249 -19.02 -13.15 -41.22
C GLY A 249 -19.12 -11.65 -40.91
N TRP A 250 -17.98 -11.04 -40.55
CA TRP A 250 -17.87 -9.61 -40.26
C TRP A 250 -17.14 -8.89 -41.40
N TYR A 251 -17.37 -7.59 -41.55
CA TYR A 251 -16.74 -6.76 -42.58
C TYR A 251 -15.98 -5.59 -41.93
N THR A 252 -14.78 -5.28 -42.43
CA THR A 252 -14.04 -4.05 -42.09
C THR A 252 -14.45 -2.91 -43.02
N VAL A 253 -14.78 -1.73 -42.48
CA VAL A 253 -15.07 -0.53 -43.29
C VAL A 253 -13.97 0.51 -43.07
N SER A 254 -13.31 0.93 -44.15
CA SER A 254 -12.14 1.81 -44.13
C SER A 254 -12.48 3.24 -43.66
N GLY A 255 -12.48 3.46 -42.34
CA GLY A 255 -12.53 4.80 -41.74
C GLY A 255 -13.89 5.50 -41.73
N LYS A 256 -15.00 4.75 -41.82
CA LYS A 256 -16.37 5.29 -41.71
C LYS A 256 -17.06 4.75 -40.45
N THR A 257 -17.84 5.57 -39.76
CA THR A 257 -18.72 5.13 -38.66
C THR A 257 -19.86 4.25 -39.19
N LEU A 258 -20.55 3.50 -38.31
CA LEU A 258 -21.71 2.70 -38.71
C LEU A 258 -22.79 3.59 -39.34
N ASP A 259 -23.05 4.75 -38.76
CA ASP A 259 -24.05 5.68 -39.29
C ASP A 259 -23.62 6.30 -40.62
N GLU A 260 -22.35 6.62 -40.80
CA GLU A 260 -21.80 7.07 -42.10
C GLU A 260 -21.86 5.95 -43.15
N PHE A 261 -21.64 4.70 -42.74
CA PHE A 261 -21.80 3.54 -43.60
C PHE A 261 -23.26 3.35 -43.99
N LEU A 262 -24.19 3.33 -43.04
CA LEU A 262 -25.63 3.18 -43.27
C LEU A 262 -26.21 4.35 -44.08
N ALA A 263 -25.81 5.58 -43.77
CA ALA A 263 -26.17 6.78 -44.53
C ALA A 263 -25.65 6.71 -45.97
N SER A 264 -24.43 6.21 -46.18
CA SER A 264 -23.90 6.00 -47.54
C SER A 264 -24.67 4.95 -48.35
N LYS A 265 -25.48 4.11 -47.69
CA LYS A 265 -26.32 3.08 -48.32
C LYS A 265 -27.82 3.44 -48.31
N ALA A 266 -28.19 4.63 -47.84
CA ALA A 266 -29.58 5.08 -47.76
C ALA A 266 -30.33 5.04 -49.11
N ALA A 267 -29.64 5.28 -50.23
CA ALA A 267 -30.22 5.17 -51.58
C ALA A 267 -30.61 3.73 -51.96
N THR A 268 -29.89 2.74 -51.44
CA THR A 268 -30.19 1.31 -51.61
C THR A 268 -31.41 0.88 -50.77
N LEU A 269 -31.71 1.63 -49.70
CA LEU A 269 -32.83 1.41 -48.78
C LEU A 269 -34.09 2.19 -49.15
N ALA A 270 -33.95 3.27 -49.92
CA ALA A 270 -35.01 4.15 -50.36
C ALA A 270 -36.22 3.44 -51.01
N PRO A 271 -36.06 2.35 -51.80
CA PRO A 271 -37.19 1.63 -52.37
C PRO A 271 -38.14 0.96 -51.35
N LEU A 272 -37.73 0.81 -50.08
CA LEU A 272 -38.51 0.18 -49.01
C LEU A 272 -39.35 1.18 -48.19
N ALA A 273 -39.06 2.48 -48.30
CA ALA A 273 -39.76 3.54 -47.55
C ALA A 273 -41.28 3.61 -47.79
N PRO A 274 -41.80 3.36 -49.02
CA PRO A 274 -43.25 3.37 -49.26
C PRO A 274 -44.02 2.25 -48.53
N LEU A 275 -43.36 1.11 -48.25
CA LEU A 275 -43.99 -0.02 -47.55
C LEU A 275 -44.19 0.27 -46.06
N ALA A 276 -43.27 1.04 -45.45
CA ALA A 276 -43.36 1.48 -44.05
C ALA A 276 -44.56 2.38 -43.78
N ALA A 277 -44.96 3.16 -44.79
CA ALA A 277 -46.05 4.12 -44.72
C ALA A 277 -47.38 3.56 -45.26
N SER A 278 -47.43 2.29 -45.67
CA SER A 278 -48.63 1.66 -46.20
C SER A 278 -49.73 1.57 -45.13
N ALA A 279 -51.00 1.76 -45.52
CA ALA A 279 -52.15 1.51 -44.64
C ALA A 279 -52.48 0.01 -44.50
N ASP A 280 -51.95 -0.85 -45.39
CA ASP A 280 -52.14 -2.30 -45.40
C ASP A 280 -51.23 -2.97 -44.37
N GLN A 281 -51.83 -3.70 -43.42
CA GLN A 281 -51.11 -4.40 -42.36
C GLN A 281 -50.19 -5.49 -42.91
N THR A 282 -50.56 -6.15 -44.01
CA THR A 282 -49.70 -7.16 -44.67
C THR A 282 -48.44 -6.50 -45.21
N ALA A 283 -48.57 -5.32 -45.83
CA ALA A 283 -47.43 -4.54 -46.30
C ALA A 283 -46.55 -3.98 -45.16
N LYS A 284 -47.13 -3.67 -44.00
CA LYS A 284 -46.38 -3.29 -42.79
C LYS A 284 -45.65 -4.48 -42.17
N ASP A 285 -46.27 -5.65 -42.15
CA ASP A 285 -45.67 -6.89 -41.65
C ASP A 285 -44.56 -7.36 -42.59
N ASP A 286 -44.75 -7.21 -43.90
CA ASP A 286 -43.73 -7.49 -44.92
C ASP A 286 -42.61 -6.43 -44.87
N TYR A 287 -42.91 -5.17 -44.57
CA TYR A 287 -41.89 -4.16 -44.24
C TYR A 287 -41.11 -4.54 -42.97
N ALA A 288 -41.78 -5.00 -41.91
CA ALA A 288 -41.13 -5.41 -40.67
C ALA A 288 -40.24 -6.65 -40.88
N LYS A 289 -40.71 -7.64 -41.66
CA LYS A 289 -39.93 -8.82 -42.06
C LYS A 289 -38.76 -8.45 -42.98
N ALA A 290 -38.98 -7.59 -43.97
CA ALA A 290 -37.92 -7.11 -44.86
C ALA A 290 -36.89 -6.28 -44.09
N LYS A 291 -37.31 -5.41 -43.16
CA LYS A 291 -36.43 -4.64 -42.27
C LYS A 291 -35.66 -5.53 -41.30
N ALA A 292 -36.28 -6.57 -40.74
CA ALA A 292 -35.62 -7.56 -39.87
C ALA A 292 -34.63 -8.44 -40.66
N ALA A 293 -35.00 -8.92 -41.84
CA ALA A 293 -34.11 -9.63 -42.76
C ALA A 293 -32.95 -8.72 -43.24
N LEU A 294 -33.24 -7.44 -43.45
CA LEU A 294 -32.25 -6.45 -43.86
C LEU A 294 -31.28 -6.11 -42.71
N ALA A 295 -31.80 -5.98 -41.48
CA ALA A 295 -31.02 -5.88 -40.23
C ALA A 295 -30.09 -7.08 -40.02
N LEU A 296 -30.49 -8.27 -40.50
CA LEU A 296 -29.67 -9.49 -40.53
C LEU A 296 -28.66 -9.52 -41.70
N THR A 297 -28.81 -8.69 -42.74
CA THR A 297 -27.90 -8.61 -43.91
C THR A 297 -26.98 -7.39 -43.91
N PHE A 298 -27.14 -6.43 -42.99
CA PHE A 298 -26.14 -5.38 -42.86
C PHE A 298 -24.82 -6.00 -42.36
N PRO A 299 -23.69 -5.65 -42.97
CA PRO A 299 -22.40 -6.12 -42.50
C PRO A 299 -22.21 -5.72 -41.04
N LYS A 300 -21.83 -6.67 -40.18
CA LYS A 300 -21.33 -6.33 -38.85
C LYS A 300 -19.96 -5.66 -39.05
N VAL A 301 -19.90 -4.34 -38.84
CA VAL A 301 -18.74 -3.49 -39.17
C VAL A 301 -17.76 -3.42 -38.01
N LEU A 302 -16.47 -3.67 -38.27
CA LEU A 302 -15.37 -3.38 -37.33
C LEU A 302 -15.01 -1.88 -37.36
N PRO A 303 -14.93 -1.18 -36.22
CA PRO A 303 -14.22 0.10 -36.15
C PRO A 303 -12.70 -0.10 -36.12
N THR A 304 -12.00 0.72 -36.90
CA THR A 304 -10.54 0.78 -36.96
C THR A 304 -9.94 1.35 -35.67
N ASP A 305 -8.98 0.61 -35.09
CA ASP A 305 -8.08 1.01 -34.00
C ASP A 305 -8.71 1.34 -32.64
N VAL A 306 -9.11 0.30 -31.89
CA VAL A 306 -9.32 0.40 -30.43
C VAL A 306 -7.97 0.67 -29.77
N LYS A 307 -7.73 1.92 -29.32
CA LYS A 307 -6.45 2.33 -28.74
C LYS A 307 -6.42 2.49 -27.22
N THR A 308 -7.53 2.69 -26.47
CA THR A 308 -7.53 2.77 -24.98
C THR A 308 -8.94 2.77 -24.35
N ASP A 309 -8.99 2.58 -23.02
CA ASP A 309 -10.14 2.19 -22.16
C ASP A 309 -11.14 3.30 -21.69
N GLU A 310 -11.07 4.57 -22.14
CA GLU A 310 -11.86 5.67 -21.50
C GLU A 310 -13.15 6.15 -22.21
N ASP A 311 -13.46 5.74 -23.45
CA ASP A 311 -14.68 6.21 -24.14
C ASP A 311 -15.87 5.26 -23.97
N THR A 312 -16.42 5.20 -22.74
CA THR A 312 -17.61 4.37 -22.41
C THR A 312 -18.94 4.99 -22.81
N GLU A 313 -18.98 5.88 -23.80
CA GLU A 313 -20.23 6.45 -24.32
C GLU A 313 -20.45 6.06 -25.78
N ALA A 314 -20.97 4.82 -25.95
CA ALA A 314 -21.76 4.29 -27.07
C ALA A 314 -21.39 2.83 -27.40
N ILE A 315 -21.41 1.97 -26.38
CA ILE A 315 -21.44 0.52 -26.58
C ILE A 315 -22.85 0.16 -27.09
N PHE A 316 -22.97 -0.26 -28.35
CA PHE A 316 -24.22 -0.86 -28.84
C PHE A 316 -23.96 -2.30 -29.27
N GLY A 317 -24.21 -3.22 -28.33
CA GLY A 317 -24.49 -4.61 -28.65
C GLY A 317 -25.93 -4.72 -29.15
N VAL A 318 -26.16 -5.51 -30.19
CA VAL A 318 -27.48 -6.13 -30.37
C VAL A 318 -27.39 -7.45 -29.60
N ASP A 319 -28.18 -7.55 -28.53
CA ASP A 319 -28.23 -8.70 -27.62
C ASP A 319 -28.44 -10.01 -28.40
N GLY A 320 -27.43 -10.88 -28.36
CA GLY A 320 -27.32 -12.09 -29.19
C GLY A 320 -28.22 -13.24 -28.77
N ALA A 321 -28.92 -13.15 -27.63
CA ALA A 321 -29.67 -14.28 -27.09
C ALA A 321 -30.98 -14.61 -27.87
N ALA A 322 -31.51 -13.69 -28.69
CA ALA A 322 -32.71 -13.94 -29.50
C ALA A 322 -32.44 -14.15 -31.01
N ALA A 323 -31.24 -13.83 -31.48
CA ALA A 323 -30.90 -13.77 -32.92
C ALA A 323 -30.33 -15.09 -33.48
N VAL A 324 -29.63 -15.88 -32.67
CA VAL A 324 -28.99 -17.13 -33.13
C VAL A 324 -30.03 -18.22 -33.42
N GLY A 325 -31.15 -18.22 -32.69
CA GLY A 325 -32.28 -19.13 -32.93
C GLY A 325 -33.10 -18.78 -34.19
N THR A 326 -33.15 -17.50 -34.58
CA THR A 326 -33.92 -17.00 -35.71
C THR A 326 -33.13 -16.98 -37.03
N ALA A 327 -31.81 -16.77 -36.99
CA ALA A 327 -30.95 -16.88 -38.18
C ALA A 327 -30.98 -18.29 -38.80
N LYS A 328 -30.98 -19.33 -37.94
CA LYS A 328 -31.14 -20.73 -38.37
C LYS A 328 -32.53 -21.05 -38.96
N ALA A 329 -33.56 -20.29 -38.58
CA ALA A 329 -34.91 -20.43 -39.10
C ALA A 329 -35.12 -19.64 -40.41
N ALA A 330 -34.51 -18.46 -40.56
CA ALA A 330 -34.63 -17.62 -41.74
C ALA A 330 -33.92 -18.18 -42.98
N THR A 331 -32.73 -18.78 -42.81
CA THR A 331 -32.02 -19.48 -43.90
C THR A 331 -32.80 -20.71 -44.39
N ASN A 332 -33.56 -21.37 -43.50
CA ASN A 332 -34.42 -22.51 -43.83
C ASN A 332 -35.80 -22.09 -44.38
N ALA A 333 -36.24 -20.85 -44.18
CA ALA A 333 -37.49 -20.33 -44.74
C ALA A 333 -37.32 -19.72 -46.15
N ALA A 334 -36.12 -19.20 -46.49
CA ALA A 334 -35.84 -18.62 -47.80
C ALA A 334 -35.67 -19.66 -48.93
N THR A 335 -35.68 -20.96 -48.60
CA THR A 335 -35.65 -22.04 -49.59
C THR A 335 -37.03 -22.39 -50.16
N ASP A 336 -38.12 -21.81 -49.64
CA ASP A 336 -39.46 -21.98 -50.18
C ASP A 336 -39.95 -20.72 -50.93
N LYS A 337 -40.18 -20.91 -52.23
CA LYS A 337 -40.17 -19.89 -53.29
C LYS A 337 -41.48 -19.09 -53.41
N THR A 338 -41.83 -18.23 -52.46
CA THR A 338 -43.10 -17.45 -52.56
C THR A 338 -43.02 -15.93 -52.48
N ASP A 339 -41.85 -15.30 -52.37
CA ASP A 339 -41.74 -13.84 -52.60
C ASP A 339 -40.52 -13.43 -53.43
N ALA A 340 -40.74 -13.40 -54.75
CA ALA A 340 -39.75 -13.03 -55.74
C ALA A 340 -39.31 -11.55 -55.67
N LYS A 341 -40.05 -10.65 -54.99
CA LYS A 341 -39.67 -9.25 -54.82
C LYS A 341 -38.68 -9.08 -53.66
N THR A 342 -38.95 -9.73 -52.54
CA THR A 342 -38.05 -9.72 -51.37
C THR A 342 -36.71 -10.39 -51.69
N TYR A 343 -36.72 -11.51 -52.43
CA TYR A 343 -35.49 -12.19 -52.86
C TYR A 343 -34.64 -11.35 -53.83
N LYS A 344 -35.26 -10.66 -54.79
CA LYS A 344 -34.54 -9.78 -55.72
C LYS A 344 -33.98 -8.52 -55.05
N GLY A 345 -34.68 -7.99 -54.05
CA GLY A 345 -34.18 -6.88 -53.22
C GLY A 345 -32.93 -7.27 -52.45
N LEU A 346 -32.94 -8.43 -51.81
CA LEU A 346 -31.79 -8.96 -51.06
C LEU A 346 -30.59 -9.29 -51.97
N GLN A 347 -30.80 -9.84 -53.17
CA GLN A 347 -29.73 -10.07 -54.16
C GLN A 347 -29.11 -8.78 -54.69
N ALA A 348 -29.91 -7.72 -54.90
CA ALA A 348 -29.39 -6.42 -55.31
C ALA A 348 -28.56 -5.76 -54.20
N ILE A 349 -28.93 -5.96 -52.94
CA ILE A 349 -28.21 -5.45 -51.76
C ILE A 349 -26.90 -6.19 -51.55
N ASP A 350 -26.89 -7.53 -51.62
CA ASP A 350 -25.65 -8.34 -51.56
C ASP A 350 -24.69 -7.96 -52.70
N LYS A 351 -25.20 -7.79 -53.92
CA LYS A 351 -24.40 -7.33 -55.07
C LYS A 351 -23.88 -5.89 -54.91
N ALA A 352 -24.64 -5.01 -54.26
CA ALA A 352 -24.23 -3.63 -53.96
C ALA A 352 -23.18 -3.55 -52.83
N ILE A 353 -23.22 -4.48 -51.88
CA ILE A 353 -22.18 -4.64 -50.84
C ILE A 353 -20.89 -5.19 -51.47
N GLN A 354 -21.00 -6.15 -52.40
CA GLN A 354 -19.86 -6.74 -53.10
C GLN A 354 -19.20 -5.82 -54.15
N ALA A 355 -19.88 -4.77 -54.60
CA ALA A 355 -19.36 -3.83 -55.59
C ALA A 355 -18.45 -2.73 -55.00
N ASP A 356 -18.37 -2.62 -53.67
CA ASP A 356 -17.52 -1.65 -52.97
C ASP A 356 -16.15 -2.31 -52.68
N THR A 357 -15.10 -1.89 -53.40
CA THR A 357 -13.80 -2.58 -53.53
C THR A 357 -12.88 -2.55 -52.28
N GLY A 358 -13.43 -2.71 -51.08
CA GLY A 358 -12.64 -2.73 -49.83
C GLY A 358 -13.17 -3.64 -48.71
N ALA A 359 -14.32 -4.31 -48.90
CA ALA A 359 -14.94 -5.12 -47.86
C ALA A 359 -14.49 -6.60 -47.97
N THR A 360 -13.80 -7.13 -46.96
CA THR A 360 -13.43 -8.54 -46.87
C THR A 360 -14.32 -9.24 -45.84
N ASN A 361 -14.84 -10.43 -46.18
CA ASN A 361 -15.70 -11.25 -45.30
C ASN A 361 -14.89 -12.43 -44.76
N THR A 362 -14.76 -12.52 -43.43
CA THR A 362 -13.95 -13.54 -42.73
C THR A 362 -14.48 -14.97 -42.83
N ALA A 363 -15.76 -15.18 -43.13
CA ALA A 363 -16.40 -16.50 -43.20
C ALA A 363 -16.39 -17.11 -44.62
N LYS A 364 -15.96 -16.36 -45.65
CA LYS A 364 -16.05 -16.78 -47.04
C LYS A 364 -15.06 -17.92 -47.35
N GLY A 365 -15.58 -19.10 -47.73
CA GLY A 365 -14.78 -20.24 -48.21
C GLY A 365 -14.40 -21.27 -47.13
N GLN A 366 -14.94 -21.17 -45.92
CA GLN A 366 -14.70 -22.16 -44.86
C GLN A 366 -15.46 -23.48 -45.12
N SER A 367 -14.84 -24.62 -44.79
CA SER A 367 -15.48 -25.94 -44.85
C SER A 367 -16.48 -26.15 -43.71
N ALA A 368 -17.38 -27.13 -43.84
CA ALA A 368 -18.32 -27.49 -42.77
C ALA A 368 -17.61 -27.85 -41.46
N ASP A 369 -16.47 -28.56 -41.53
CA ASP A 369 -15.66 -28.92 -40.36
C ASP A 369 -15.04 -27.68 -39.69
N ALA A 370 -14.62 -26.69 -40.48
CA ALA A 370 -14.10 -25.43 -39.96
C ALA A 370 -15.20 -24.63 -39.22
N LEU A 371 -16.43 -24.62 -39.74
CA LEU A 371 -17.57 -23.97 -39.10
C LEU A 371 -18.01 -24.68 -37.80
N ILE A 372 -17.93 -26.02 -37.75
CA ILE A 372 -18.22 -26.79 -36.53
C ILE A 372 -17.16 -26.51 -35.45
N ALA A 373 -15.88 -26.54 -35.82
CA ALA A 373 -14.78 -26.24 -34.90
C ALA A 373 -14.88 -24.80 -34.35
N ALA A 374 -15.24 -23.84 -35.20
CA ALA A 374 -15.40 -22.44 -34.82
C ALA A 374 -16.64 -22.20 -33.93
N ASN A 375 -17.76 -22.92 -34.15
CA ASN A 375 -18.92 -22.90 -33.24
C ASN A 375 -18.59 -23.48 -31.86
N LYS A 376 -17.73 -24.50 -31.79
CA LYS A 376 -17.23 -25.01 -30.51
C LYS A 376 -16.37 -23.95 -29.81
N ALA A 377 -15.49 -23.25 -30.54
CA ALA A 377 -14.66 -22.19 -30.00
C ALA A 377 -15.48 -21.01 -29.43
N ILE A 378 -16.61 -20.66 -30.07
CA ILE A 378 -17.59 -19.70 -29.54
C ILE A 378 -18.13 -20.18 -28.19
N THR A 379 -18.62 -21.42 -28.13
CA THR A 379 -19.20 -21.99 -26.91
C THR A 379 -18.20 -21.99 -25.75
N ASP A 380 -16.96 -22.38 -26.04
CA ASP A 380 -15.87 -22.40 -25.05
C ASP A 380 -15.51 -20.97 -24.57
N ALA A 381 -15.48 -19.98 -25.48
CA ALA A 381 -15.13 -18.60 -25.16
C ALA A 381 -16.23 -17.88 -24.35
N ASP A 382 -17.51 -18.11 -24.68
CA ASP A 382 -18.64 -17.55 -23.93
C ASP A 382 -18.73 -18.16 -22.52
N ALA A 383 -18.47 -19.46 -22.41
CA ALA A 383 -18.35 -20.12 -21.10
C ALA A 383 -17.21 -19.53 -20.27
N ALA A 384 -16.06 -19.19 -20.89
CA ALA A 384 -14.95 -18.53 -20.20
C ALA A 384 -15.30 -17.11 -19.71
N VAL A 385 -16.02 -16.31 -20.53
CA VAL A 385 -16.50 -14.99 -20.11
C VAL A 385 -17.46 -15.09 -18.91
N ALA A 386 -18.37 -16.06 -18.94
CA ALA A 386 -19.33 -16.32 -17.87
C ALA A 386 -18.64 -16.80 -16.57
N ALA A 387 -17.63 -17.66 -16.67
CA ALA A 387 -16.84 -18.13 -15.53
C ALA A 387 -15.94 -17.04 -14.93
N GLY A 388 -15.51 -16.06 -15.74
CA GLY A 388 -14.56 -15.02 -15.34
C GLY A 388 -13.09 -15.46 -15.49
N PRO A 389 -12.14 -14.51 -15.36
CA PRO A 389 -10.72 -14.80 -15.58
C PRO A 389 -10.13 -15.68 -14.46
N THR A 390 -9.29 -16.63 -14.86
CA THR A 390 -8.50 -17.46 -13.95
C THR A 390 -7.36 -16.67 -13.31
N LYS A 391 -6.79 -17.19 -12.20
CA LYS A 391 -5.63 -16.58 -11.53
C LYS A 391 -4.43 -16.39 -12.47
N GLU A 392 -4.19 -17.33 -13.38
CA GLU A 392 -3.12 -17.26 -14.36
C GLU A 392 -3.34 -16.15 -15.40
N GLN A 393 -4.60 -15.95 -15.83
CA GLN A 393 -4.97 -14.87 -16.75
C GLN A 393 -4.88 -13.49 -16.10
N ILE A 394 -5.21 -13.38 -14.80
CA ILE A 394 -5.04 -12.15 -14.01
C ILE A 394 -3.55 -11.82 -13.85
N ALA A 395 -2.72 -12.82 -13.55
CA ALA A 395 -1.28 -12.65 -13.33
C ALA A 395 -0.53 -12.05 -14.54
N LYS A 396 -1.02 -12.24 -15.77
CA LYS A 396 -0.48 -11.60 -16.99
C LYS A 396 -0.51 -10.07 -16.93
N TYR A 397 -1.43 -9.51 -16.14
CA TYR A 397 -1.68 -8.08 -16.02
C TYR A 397 -1.26 -7.49 -14.67
N GLU A 398 -0.71 -8.32 -13.77
CA GLU A 398 -0.09 -7.82 -12.54
C GLU A 398 1.22 -7.09 -12.91
N THR A 399 1.18 -5.76 -12.88
CA THR A 399 2.41 -4.94 -12.84
C THR A 399 2.95 -4.88 -11.41
N GLY A 400 4.16 -4.35 -11.24
CA GLY A 400 4.70 -4.12 -9.89
C GLY A 400 3.80 -3.23 -9.03
N ALA A 401 4.02 -3.25 -7.72
CA ALA A 401 3.37 -2.39 -6.74
C ALA A 401 3.49 -0.90 -7.08
N ALA A 402 2.56 -0.09 -6.57
CA ALA A 402 2.65 1.36 -6.68
C ALA A 402 3.86 1.90 -5.91
N GLU A 403 4.71 2.68 -6.56
CA GLU A 403 5.84 3.37 -5.94
C GLU A 403 5.37 4.65 -5.23
N ASN A 404 5.92 4.92 -4.06
CA ASN A 404 5.70 6.15 -3.33
C ASN A 404 6.95 6.55 -2.54
N ARG A 405 7.05 7.82 -2.14
CA ARG A 405 8.16 8.32 -1.33
C ARG A 405 7.68 9.37 -0.34
N ILE A 406 8.14 9.25 0.91
CA ILE A 406 7.96 10.25 1.96
C ILE A 406 9.35 10.79 2.27
N ALA A 407 9.61 12.04 1.85
CA ALA A 407 10.92 12.66 1.98
C ALA A 407 10.80 14.19 2.05
N GLY A 408 11.77 14.81 2.71
CA GLY A 408 12.07 16.24 2.58
C GLY A 408 13.53 16.47 2.19
N ASN A 409 13.96 17.73 2.13
CA ASN A 409 15.34 18.06 1.74
C ASN A 409 16.37 17.67 2.81
N ASN A 410 15.91 17.44 4.03
CA ASN A 410 16.71 17.00 5.15
C ASN A 410 15.86 16.17 6.12
N ARG A 411 16.50 15.59 7.13
CA ARG A 411 15.87 14.75 8.15
C ARG A 411 14.71 15.41 8.91
N PHE A 412 14.76 16.72 9.14
CA PHE A 412 13.71 17.44 9.87
C PHE A 412 12.45 17.54 9.01
N GLU A 413 12.63 17.86 7.73
CA GLU A 413 11.55 17.89 6.74
C GLU A 413 10.99 16.49 6.48
N THR A 414 11.84 15.47 6.36
CA THR A 414 11.39 14.08 6.24
C THR A 414 10.57 13.65 7.46
N ALA A 415 11.03 13.99 8.67
CA ALA A 415 10.27 13.68 9.89
C ALA A 415 8.92 14.40 9.96
N ALA A 416 8.87 15.68 9.57
CA ALA A 416 7.61 16.42 9.48
C ALA A 416 6.66 15.81 8.41
N ALA A 417 7.20 15.35 7.28
CA ALA A 417 6.41 14.65 6.26
C ALA A 417 5.86 13.30 6.76
N ILE A 418 6.67 12.52 7.48
CA ILE A 418 6.22 11.27 8.12
C ILE A 418 5.13 11.59 9.16
N ALA A 419 5.33 12.61 9.98
CA ALA A 419 4.34 13.05 10.96
C ALA A 419 3.02 13.50 10.30
N ALA A 420 3.08 14.18 9.16
CA ALA A 420 1.89 14.57 8.39
C ALA A 420 1.14 13.38 7.78
N VAL A 421 1.85 12.31 7.39
CA VAL A 421 1.24 11.07 6.92
C VAL A 421 0.63 10.27 8.08
N ALA A 422 1.33 10.18 9.21
CA ALA A 422 0.90 9.44 10.40
C ALA A 422 -0.27 10.13 11.13
N TYR A 423 -0.21 11.46 11.22
CA TYR A 423 -1.15 12.32 11.95
C TYR A 423 -1.46 13.56 11.11
N PRO A 424 -2.31 13.43 10.07
CA PRO A 424 -2.72 14.55 9.23
C PRO A 424 -3.35 15.65 10.07
N ASN A 425 -2.74 16.84 10.09
CA ASN A 425 -3.15 17.97 10.94
C ASN A 425 -3.38 17.58 12.42
N GLY A 426 -2.57 16.66 12.96
CA GLY A 426 -2.66 16.23 14.36
C GLY A 426 -3.88 15.34 14.66
N THR A 427 -4.63 14.90 13.65
CA THR A 427 -5.82 14.06 13.82
C THR A 427 -5.46 12.75 14.53
N GLY A 428 -6.15 12.44 15.63
CA GLY A 428 -5.93 11.22 16.40
C GLY A 428 -4.72 11.26 17.33
N ALA A 429 -3.99 12.38 17.40
CA ALA A 429 -2.90 12.57 18.35
C ALA A 429 -3.42 13.00 19.73
N ALA A 430 -2.89 12.38 20.78
CA ALA A 430 -3.05 12.78 22.17
C ALA A 430 -1.92 13.71 22.67
N MET A 431 -0.78 13.70 21.98
CA MET A 431 0.43 14.42 22.37
C MET A 431 1.30 14.75 21.16
N VAL A 432 2.18 15.74 21.26
CA VAL A 432 3.27 15.97 20.29
C VAL A 432 4.60 15.67 20.97
N TYR A 433 5.48 14.96 20.28
CA TYR A 433 6.80 14.60 20.77
C TYR A 433 7.88 15.26 19.93
N ALA A 434 8.96 15.71 20.58
CA ALA A 434 10.18 16.11 19.88
C ALA A 434 11.35 15.23 20.27
N ALA A 435 12.11 14.76 19.28
CA ALA A 435 13.41 14.11 19.48
C ALA A 435 14.50 14.90 18.75
N ASN A 436 15.75 14.77 19.19
CA ASN A 436 16.85 15.46 18.52
C ASN A 436 17.24 14.76 17.20
N GLY A 437 17.32 15.55 16.12
CA GLY A 437 17.66 15.07 14.78
C GLY A 437 19.15 14.80 14.53
N SER A 438 20.01 14.86 15.54
CA SER A 438 21.46 14.57 15.45
C SER A 438 21.91 13.56 16.51
N ALA A 439 21.27 13.52 17.67
CA ALA A 439 21.47 12.57 18.76
C ALA A 439 20.30 11.57 18.80
N PHE A 440 20.34 10.60 17.88
CA PHE A 440 19.17 9.80 17.48
C PHE A 440 18.72 8.72 18.46
N ALA A 441 19.50 8.43 19.50
CA ALA A 441 19.22 7.29 20.38
C ALA A 441 17.83 7.41 21.03
N ASP A 442 17.45 8.63 21.42
CA ASP A 442 16.15 8.91 22.03
C ASP A 442 14.99 8.89 21.02
N ALA A 443 15.26 9.11 19.73
CA ALA A 443 14.24 9.01 18.68
C ALA A 443 13.85 7.54 18.39
N SER A 444 14.78 6.60 18.58
CA SER A 444 14.57 5.19 18.24
C SER A 444 13.48 4.49 19.06
N VAL A 445 13.16 5.03 20.26
CA VAL A 445 12.11 4.48 21.13
C VAL A 445 10.73 5.08 20.84
N ALA A 446 10.69 6.19 20.09
CA ALA A 446 9.48 6.97 19.88
C ALA A 446 8.46 6.27 18.96
N GLY A 447 8.94 5.35 18.10
CA GLY A 447 8.07 4.52 17.24
C GLY A 447 7.06 3.67 18.01
N TYR A 448 7.32 3.38 19.29
CA TYR A 448 6.49 2.50 20.11
C TYR A 448 5.42 3.23 20.92
N LEU A 449 5.44 4.58 20.96
CA LEU A 449 4.48 5.40 21.72
C LEU A 449 3.03 5.11 21.32
N ASP A 450 2.80 4.85 20.04
CA ASP A 450 1.49 4.53 19.47
C ASP A 450 0.87 3.22 19.98
N ASN A 451 1.65 2.39 20.70
CA ASN A 451 1.17 1.16 21.32
C ASN A 451 0.28 1.42 22.54
N LYS A 452 0.13 2.70 22.93
CA LYS A 452 -0.81 3.15 23.95
C LYS A 452 -1.55 4.40 23.45
N ALA A 453 -2.88 4.34 23.45
CA ALA A 453 -3.71 5.40 22.87
C ALA A 453 -3.48 6.78 23.51
N GLU A 454 -3.22 6.83 24.82
CA GLU A 454 -2.94 8.08 25.54
C GLU A 454 -1.56 8.68 25.22
N LEU A 455 -0.68 7.90 24.58
CA LEU A 455 0.65 8.31 24.15
C LEU A 455 0.75 8.43 22.63
N ALA A 456 -0.30 8.10 21.89
CA ALA A 456 -0.31 8.19 20.44
C ALA A 456 -0.12 9.65 20.02
N GLY A 457 0.94 9.94 19.27
CA GLY A 457 1.19 11.29 18.81
C GLY A 457 2.39 11.40 17.89
N PRO A 458 2.44 12.42 17.02
CA PRO A 458 3.55 12.61 16.09
C PRO A 458 4.86 12.92 16.81
N VAL A 459 5.94 12.35 16.29
CA VAL A 459 7.32 12.63 16.67
C VAL A 459 7.94 13.46 15.57
N VAL A 460 8.24 14.70 15.92
CA VAL A 460 9.00 15.61 15.08
C VAL A 460 10.46 15.66 15.51
N LEU A 461 11.33 16.05 14.59
CA LEU A 461 12.74 16.25 14.89
C LEU A 461 13.04 17.74 15.13
N VAL A 462 13.91 18.00 16.09
CA VAL A 462 14.44 19.33 16.43
C VAL A 462 15.97 19.30 16.52
N ALA A 463 16.62 20.46 16.40
CA ALA A 463 18.03 20.59 16.74
C ALA A 463 18.17 20.82 18.26
N LEU A 464 19.41 20.86 18.75
CA LEU A 464 19.69 21.04 20.19
C LEU A 464 19.03 22.32 20.73
N ASP A 465 19.20 23.44 20.02
CA ASP A 465 18.81 24.77 20.47
C ASP A 465 17.81 25.47 19.54
N THR A 466 17.39 24.79 18.48
CA THR A 466 16.59 25.39 17.39
C THR A 466 15.44 24.48 16.97
N ILE A 467 14.25 25.07 16.79
CA ILE A 467 13.09 24.43 16.15
C ILE A 467 13.18 24.69 14.64
N PRO A 468 13.32 23.65 13.79
CA PRO A 468 13.29 23.81 12.33
C PRO A 468 11.96 24.42 11.87
N ALA A 469 12.00 25.27 10.83
CA ALA A 469 10.80 25.95 10.33
C ALA A 469 9.68 24.99 9.88
N THR A 470 10.04 23.83 9.33
CA THR A 470 9.08 22.80 8.93
C THR A 470 8.47 22.05 10.11
N THR A 471 9.24 21.83 11.17
CA THR A 471 8.73 21.32 12.45
C THR A 471 7.74 22.30 13.07
N ASP A 472 8.10 23.59 13.13
CA ASP A 472 7.20 24.66 13.60
C ASP A 472 5.87 24.66 12.81
N ALA A 473 5.97 24.73 11.47
CA ALA A 473 4.80 24.76 10.60
C ALA A 473 3.87 23.55 10.81
N TYR A 474 4.44 22.34 10.92
CA TYR A 474 3.66 21.13 11.20
C TYR A 474 2.97 21.20 12.55
N VAL A 475 3.67 21.59 13.62
CA VAL A 475 3.12 21.63 14.99
C VAL A 475 1.97 22.64 15.08
N LYS A 476 2.12 23.82 14.46
CA LYS A 476 1.04 24.82 14.35
C LYS A 476 -0.17 24.27 13.61
N ALA A 477 0.05 23.59 12.48
CA ALA A 477 -1.03 22.97 11.71
C ALA A 477 -1.73 21.85 12.51
N ALA A 478 -0.95 21.04 13.25
CA ALA A 478 -1.47 20.00 14.12
C ALA A 478 -2.35 20.56 15.25
N LYS A 479 -1.91 21.64 15.90
CA LYS A 479 -2.72 22.33 16.91
C LYS A 479 -3.98 22.95 16.33
N ALA A 480 -3.89 23.54 15.15
CA ALA A 480 -5.05 24.12 14.48
C ALA A 480 -6.09 23.06 14.08
N GLY A 481 -5.63 21.88 13.62
CA GLY A 481 -6.49 20.74 13.27
C GLY A 481 -7.00 19.95 14.47
N ASN A 482 -6.27 19.96 15.59
CA ASN A 482 -6.62 19.24 16.82
C ASN A 482 -6.36 20.12 18.06
N SER A 483 -7.43 20.79 18.52
CA SER A 483 -7.38 21.66 19.70
C SER A 483 -7.06 20.94 21.01
N ALA A 484 -7.23 19.61 21.08
CA ALA A 484 -6.90 18.81 22.26
C ALA A 484 -5.38 18.74 22.50
N LEU A 485 -4.56 19.09 21.51
CA LEU A 485 -3.11 19.20 21.65
C LEU A 485 -2.66 20.43 22.45
N ALA A 486 -3.59 21.26 22.94
CA ALA A 486 -3.27 22.44 23.75
C ALA A 486 -2.38 22.09 24.95
N GLY A 487 -1.14 22.57 24.95
CA GLY A 487 -0.13 22.28 25.98
C GLY A 487 0.27 20.80 26.09
N LYS A 488 -0.01 19.96 25.08
CA LYS A 488 0.31 18.52 25.08
C LYS A 488 1.61 18.26 24.36
N PHE A 489 2.72 18.44 25.07
CA PHE A 489 4.07 18.26 24.53
C PHE A 489 4.95 17.41 25.43
N LYS A 490 5.86 16.65 24.84
CA LYS A 490 6.99 16.03 25.53
C LYS A 490 8.25 16.05 24.67
N ALA A 491 9.37 16.48 25.24
CA ALA A 491 10.69 16.21 24.66
C ALA A 491 11.21 14.83 25.07
N LEU A 492 11.80 14.11 24.11
CA LEU A 492 12.46 12.83 24.29
C LEU A 492 13.97 13.08 24.39
N GLY A 493 14.50 12.97 25.60
CA GLY A 493 15.90 13.27 25.91
C GLY A 493 16.10 14.47 26.83
N GLY A 494 17.27 14.50 27.47
CA GLY A 494 17.64 15.53 28.45
C GLY A 494 18.02 16.88 27.84
N ASN A 495 18.29 17.86 28.70
CA ASN A 495 18.63 19.24 28.29
C ASN A 495 19.86 19.32 27.36
N GLY A 496 20.85 18.43 27.55
CA GLY A 496 22.02 18.34 26.68
C GLY A 496 21.74 17.82 25.26
N VAL A 497 20.52 17.35 25.00
CA VAL A 497 20.07 16.83 23.70
C VAL A 497 18.97 17.72 23.11
N ILE A 498 18.06 18.24 23.93
CA ILE A 498 17.07 19.25 23.52
C ILE A 498 17.06 20.34 24.58
N ALA A 499 17.48 21.55 24.25
CA ALA A 499 17.58 22.65 25.19
C ALA A 499 16.21 23.06 25.74
N ASP A 500 16.16 23.59 26.96
CA ASP A 500 14.92 24.08 27.59
C ASP A 500 14.26 25.20 26.77
N SER A 501 15.04 25.99 26.00
CA SER A 501 14.51 26.98 25.06
C SER A 501 13.67 26.35 23.95
N VAL A 502 14.08 25.17 23.44
CA VAL A 502 13.33 24.42 22.42
C VAL A 502 12.06 23.84 23.03
N VAL A 503 12.13 23.27 24.24
CA VAL A 503 10.94 22.77 24.96
C VAL A 503 9.91 23.88 25.18
N THR A 504 10.36 25.03 25.67
CA THR A 504 9.50 26.21 25.86
C THR A 504 8.87 26.66 24.55
N GLY A 505 9.67 26.76 23.48
CA GLY A 505 9.17 27.13 22.16
C GLY A 505 8.13 26.15 21.63
N MET A 506 8.34 24.84 21.76
CA MET A 506 7.37 23.82 21.34
C MET A 506 6.05 23.89 22.13
N LEU A 507 6.12 24.18 23.43
CA LEU A 507 4.92 24.44 24.26
C LEU A 507 4.19 25.69 23.80
N ASP A 508 4.91 26.76 23.45
CA ASP A 508 4.31 28.00 22.94
C ASP A 508 3.60 27.79 21.61
N LEU A 509 4.13 26.95 20.72
CA LEU A 509 3.45 26.56 19.47
C LEU A 509 2.13 25.82 19.69
N LEU A 510 1.97 25.21 20.87
CA LEU A 510 0.81 24.41 21.25
C LEU A 510 -0.10 25.12 22.25
N LYS A 511 0.09 26.42 22.51
CA LYS A 511 -0.91 27.24 23.22
C LYS A 511 -1.98 27.66 22.22
#